data_AF-A0A2V6WLU4-F1
#
_entry.id   AF-A0A2V6WLU4-F1
#
_cell.length_a   1.000
_cell.length_b   1.000
_cell.length_c   1.000
_cell.angle_alpha   90.00
_cell.angle_beta   90.00
_cell.angle_gamma   90.00
#
_symmetry.space_group_name_H-M   'P 1'
#
loop_
_entity.id
_entity.type
_entity.pdbx_description
1 polymer ?
#
loop_
_entity_poly.entity_id
_entity_poly.type
_entity_poly.pdbx_seq_one_letter_code
_entity_poly.pdbx_strand_id
1 'polypeptide(L)'
;MGTPRNHVRCLPGPYAITDVDIEAIGAFTSTPPVGPYRGAGRPEAAFLIERLVDEAARALAMDPAELRRRNLVPPERFPFTTATGESYDSGDYPGLLARVMASADYAQLRRAQAERRRRGELVGVGLSVYVEPSALGWERGLVRIEANGRATAATGSSAHGQGHETVFAQIVADRLGLEPEAIDVRHGDTDVIPTGIGTFGSRSTALGGGALAHAADAVVAKARRLAAHLLEAHAADVRLGAGGFSIAGVPDRFVRWADVARVAWHGPLPAGEEPGLEASHVLAAEHEVWSGGAVVAAVRIERETGVLTLERLVWIDDAGTIVNPLLADGQLDGSLAQAWGQIALEAVRFDAEGHMLSGTLMDYALPRADDVPHAEIHHMHSPTKRNPLGAKGLGEAGNIGVPPAVVNAVVDALSPFGVRHLDMPLTPESIWRAFGRGVRGGVAISGPPLT
;
A
#
# COMPACT_ATOMS: atom_id res chain seq x y z
N MET A 1 18.58 5.25 -3.77
CA MET A 1 17.21 4.71 -3.61
C MET A 1 16.92 3.84 -4.82
N GLY A 2 16.26 2.69 -4.65
CA GLY A 2 15.95 1.80 -5.77
C GLY A 2 15.47 0.42 -5.30
N THR A 3 14.97 -0.38 -6.23
CA THR A 3 14.43 -1.74 -6.02
C THR A 3 15.35 -2.63 -5.15
N PRO A 4 16.68 -2.72 -5.39
CA PRO A 4 17.54 -3.58 -4.56
C PRO A 4 17.64 -3.12 -3.09
N ARG A 5 17.69 -1.81 -2.83
CA ARG A 5 17.74 -1.28 -1.46
C ARG A 5 16.45 -1.63 -0.70
N ASN A 6 15.30 -1.46 -1.35
CA ASN A 6 14.01 -1.80 -0.74
C ASN A 6 13.90 -3.31 -0.49
N HIS A 7 14.38 -4.13 -1.43
CA HIS A 7 14.44 -5.57 -1.25
C HIS A 7 15.20 -5.96 0.02
N VAL A 8 16.46 -5.51 0.12
CA VAL A 8 17.34 -5.83 1.26
C VAL A 8 16.72 -5.39 2.58
N ARG A 9 16.28 -4.13 2.68
CA ARG A 9 15.84 -3.57 3.96
C ARG A 9 14.50 -4.16 4.44
N CYS A 10 13.63 -4.57 3.53
CA CYS A 10 12.32 -5.15 3.86
C CYS A 10 12.36 -6.67 4.03
N LEU A 11 13.49 -7.32 3.72
CA LEU A 11 13.60 -8.78 3.70
C LEU A 11 13.23 -9.48 5.01
N PRO A 12 13.53 -8.93 6.22
CA PRO A 12 13.07 -9.53 7.46
C PRO A 12 11.54 -9.63 7.58
N GLY A 13 10.81 -8.87 6.77
CA GLY A 13 9.35 -8.88 6.74
C GLY A 13 8.73 -8.47 8.09
N PRO A 14 7.56 -9.03 8.45
CA PRO A 14 6.88 -8.78 9.72
C PRO A 14 7.45 -9.60 10.89
N TYR A 15 8.60 -10.28 10.72
CA TYR A 15 9.14 -11.22 11.69
C TYR A 15 10.20 -10.59 12.60
N ALA A 16 10.24 -11.05 13.85
CA ALA A 16 11.22 -10.65 14.86
C ALA A 16 12.59 -11.33 14.64
N ILE A 17 13.11 -11.28 13.41
CA ILE A 17 14.44 -11.77 13.04
C ILE A 17 15.49 -10.80 13.61
N THR A 18 16.48 -11.34 14.31
CA THR A 18 17.51 -10.56 15.02
C THR A 18 18.77 -10.34 14.18
N ASP A 19 19.12 -11.31 13.33
CA ASP A 19 20.39 -11.34 12.63
C ASP A 19 20.15 -11.65 11.14
N VAL A 20 20.78 -10.87 10.27
CA VAL A 20 20.74 -11.05 8.82
C VAL A 20 22.13 -10.83 8.23
N ASP A 21 22.44 -11.60 7.19
CA ASP A 21 23.56 -11.38 6.30
C ASP A 21 23.03 -11.35 4.87
N ILE A 22 23.13 -10.21 4.20
CA ILE A 22 22.47 -9.96 2.91
C ILE A 22 23.48 -9.31 1.96
N GLU A 23 23.73 -9.99 0.84
CA GLU A 23 24.50 -9.45 -0.29
C GLU A 23 23.54 -9.12 -1.45
N ALA A 24 23.65 -7.92 -2.00
CA ALA A 24 22.91 -7.50 -3.19
C ALA A 24 23.90 -7.18 -4.31
N ILE A 25 23.83 -7.94 -5.40
CA ILE A 25 24.69 -7.79 -6.57
C ILE A 25 23.89 -7.17 -7.71
N GLY A 26 24.36 -6.02 -8.21
CA GLY A 26 23.84 -5.42 -9.43
C GLY A 26 24.74 -5.78 -10.62
N ALA A 27 24.14 -6.18 -11.74
CA ALA A 27 24.83 -6.43 -12.99
C ALA A 27 24.20 -5.60 -14.12
N PHE A 28 25.04 -5.13 -15.04
CA PHE A 28 24.56 -4.55 -16.30
C PHE A 28 24.24 -5.65 -17.29
N THR A 29 23.15 -5.48 -18.03
CA THR A 29 22.72 -6.38 -19.11
C THR A 29 22.51 -5.56 -20.38
N SER A 30 22.42 -6.24 -21.53
CA SER A 30 22.08 -5.61 -22.82
C SER A 30 20.58 -5.35 -22.98
N THR A 31 19.78 -5.47 -21.91
CA THR A 31 18.33 -5.23 -21.90
C THR A 31 18.01 -3.83 -21.37
N PRO A 32 16.79 -3.29 -21.59
CA PRO A 32 16.38 -2.03 -20.99
C PRO A 32 16.57 -2.02 -19.45
N PRO A 33 16.84 -0.85 -18.84
CA PRO A 33 17.00 -0.74 -17.40
C PRO A 33 15.75 -1.23 -16.66
N VAL A 34 15.95 -2.00 -15.60
CA VAL A 34 14.86 -2.36 -14.68
C VAL A 34 14.37 -1.13 -13.92
N GLY A 35 13.07 -1.06 -13.67
CA GLY A 35 12.42 0.06 -13.02
C GLY A 35 11.34 -0.38 -12.03
N PRO A 36 10.81 0.56 -11.24
CA PRO A 36 9.74 0.27 -10.30
C PRO A 36 8.43 -0.02 -11.03
N TYR A 37 7.84 -1.17 -10.71
CA TYR A 37 6.41 -1.47 -10.86
C TYR A 37 5.89 -1.75 -9.44
N ARG A 38 4.66 -1.30 -9.10
CA ARG A 38 4.08 -1.25 -7.75
C ARG A 38 4.79 -2.17 -6.73
N GLY A 39 5.40 -1.54 -5.74
CA GLY A 39 6.11 -2.20 -4.65
C GLY A 39 7.63 -2.01 -4.73
N ALA A 40 8.24 -1.99 -5.91
CA ALA A 40 9.66 -1.62 -6.13
C ALA A 40 10.65 -2.23 -5.11
N GLY A 41 10.84 -3.57 -5.15
CA GLY A 41 11.75 -4.31 -4.26
C GLY A 41 11.03 -5.00 -3.10
N ARG A 42 9.89 -4.44 -2.69
CA ARG A 42 9.06 -5.00 -1.61
C ARG A 42 8.38 -6.31 -2.02
N PRO A 43 7.81 -6.46 -3.24
CA PRO A 43 7.27 -7.74 -3.71
C PRO A 43 8.32 -8.85 -3.64
N GLU A 44 9.54 -8.58 -4.08
CA GLU A 44 10.63 -9.55 -4.09
C GLU A 44 11.04 -9.93 -2.66
N ALA A 45 11.07 -8.97 -1.74
CA ALA A 45 11.38 -9.21 -0.32
C ALA A 45 10.30 -10.08 0.34
N ALA A 46 9.03 -9.68 0.20
CA ALA A 46 7.89 -10.41 0.72
C ALA A 46 7.81 -11.82 0.10
N PHE A 47 8.06 -11.94 -1.19
CA PHE A 47 8.11 -13.21 -1.89
C PHE A 47 9.16 -14.14 -1.29
N LEU A 48 10.41 -13.67 -1.18
CA LEU A 48 11.50 -14.48 -0.65
C LEU A 48 11.24 -14.91 0.79
N ILE A 49 10.91 -13.97 1.69
CA ILE A 49 10.72 -14.32 3.11
C ILE A 49 9.52 -15.24 3.32
N GLU A 50 8.39 -15.02 2.63
CA GLU A 50 7.21 -15.87 2.79
C GLU A 50 7.39 -17.27 2.19
N ARG A 51 8.19 -17.42 1.12
CA ARG A 51 8.60 -18.74 0.60
C ARG A 51 9.52 -19.45 1.61
N LEU A 52 10.49 -18.74 2.20
CA LEU A 52 11.41 -19.29 3.19
C LEU A 52 10.70 -19.74 4.46
N VAL A 53 9.71 -18.97 4.94
CA VAL A 53 8.88 -19.33 6.10
C VAL A 53 8.11 -20.62 5.83
N ASP A 54 7.52 -20.79 4.64
CA ASP A 54 6.81 -22.03 4.28
C ASP A 54 7.75 -23.23 4.15
N GLU A 55 8.95 -23.05 3.58
CA GLU A 55 9.96 -24.12 3.52
C GLU A 55 10.51 -24.48 4.91
N ALA A 56 10.70 -23.50 5.80
CA ALA A 56 11.09 -23.73 7.19
C ALA A 56 9.98 -24.48 7.96
N ALA A 57 8.72 -24.11 7.79
CA ALA A 57 7.59 -24.80 8.41
C ALA A 57 7.53 -26.26 7.95
N ARG A 58 7.73 -26.51 6.65
CA ARG A 58 7.84 -27.87 6.10
C ARG A 58 8.99 -28.66 6.71
N ALA A 59 10.18 -28.07 6.79
CA ALA A 59 11.35 -28.72 7.38
C ALA A 59 11.15 -29.07 8.86
N LEU A 60 10.38 -28.27 9.59
CA LEU A 60 10.02 -28.47 10.99
C LEU A 60 8.78 -29.35 11.19
N ALA A 61 8.14 -29.83 10.11
CA ALA A 61 6.84 -30.50 10.16
C ALA A 61 5.78 -29.72 10.96
N MET A 62 5.76 -28.39 10.78
CA MET A 62 4.89 -27.45 11.48
C MET A 62 3.87 -26.84 10.50
N ASP A 63 2.69 -26.48 10.99
CA ASP A 63 1.76 -25.68 10.20
C ASP A 63 2.39 -24.30 9.89
N PRO A 64 2.35 -23.83 8.63
CA PRO A 64 2.96 -22.56 8.24
C PRO A 64 2.34 -21.35 8.94
N ALA A 65 1.08 -21.40 9.37
CA ALA A 65 0.47 -20.34 10.18
C ALA A 65 1.04 -20.32 11.61
N GLU A 66 1.30 -21.49 12.18
CA GLU A 66 1.87 -21.61 13.53
C GLU A 66 3.30 -21.08 13.57
N LEU A 67 4.11 -21.36 12.54
CA LEU A 67 5.47 -20.83 12.46
C LEU A 67 5.46 -19.29 12.39
N ARG A 68 4.56 -18.70 11.58
CA ARG A 68 4.36 -17.25 11.54
C ARG A 68 3.97 -16.71 12.91
N ARG A 69 2.94 -17.28 13.54
CA ARG A 69 2.45 -16.84 14.85
C ARG A 69 3.53 -16.78 15.93
N ARG A 70 4.51 -17.69 15.89
CA ARG A 70 5.64 -17.71 16.84
C ARG A 70 6.68 -16.61 16.62
N ASN A 71 6.77 -16.08 15.40
CA ASN A 71 7.88 -15.23 14.98
C ASN A 71 7.45 -13.82 14.55
N LEU A 72 6.15 -13.53 14.38
CA LEU A 72 5.68 -12.19 14.08
C LEU A 72 6.03 -11.19 15.19
N VAL A 73 6.36 -9.95 14.82
CA VAL A 73 6.55 -8.85 15.77
C VAL A 73 5.21 -8.56 16.47
N PRO A 74 5.14 -8.65 17.80
CA PRO A 74 3.90 -8.38 18.55
C PRO A 74 3.66 -6.87 18.74
N PRO A 75 2.39 -6.44 18.89
CA PRO A 75 2.00 -5.02 18.89
C PRO A 75 2.65 -4.19 20.01
N GLU A 76 2.99 -4.79 21.14
CA GLU A 76 3.65 -4.12 22.27
C GLU A 76 5.12 -3.76 22.00
N ARG A 77 5.74 -4.28 20.93
CA ARG A 77 7.13 -3.99 20.55
C ARG A 77 7.26 -2.80 19.61
N PHE A 78 6.16 -2.16 19.20
CA PHE A 78 6.23 -0.98 18.33
C PHE A 78 6.49 0.32 19.12
N PRO A 79 7.36 1.23 18.62
CA PRO A 79 8.11 1.12 17.38
C PRO A 79 9.22 0.05 17.46
N PHE A 80 9.34 -0.76 16.40
CA PHE A 80 10.26 -1.90 16.34
C PHE A 80 11.40 -1.64 15.36
N THR A 81 12.64 -1.87 15.78
CA THR A 81 13.82 -1.79 14.90
C THR A 81 14.15 -3.17 14.36
N THR A 82 14.16 -3.33 13.03
CA THR A 82 14.50 -4.58 12.36
C THR A 82 16.01 -4.85 12.40
N ALA A 83 16.42 -6.10 12.11
CA ALA A 83 17.83 -6.45 11.91
C ALA A 83 18.52 -5.66 10.78
N THR A 84 17.74 -5.13 9.83
CA THR A 84 18.20 -4.27 8.73
C THR A 84 18.28 -2.77 9.11
N GLY A 85 17.92 -2.42 10.35
CA GLY A 85 17.98 -1.05 10.87
C GLY A 85 16.74 -0.19 10.57
N GLU A 86 15.69 -0.77 9.99
CA GLU A 86 14.45 -0.06 9.69
C GLU A 86 13.58 0.08 10.95
N SER A 87 12.86 1.20 11.09
CA SER A 87 11.99 1.44 12.25
C SER A 87 10.53 1.36 11.86
N TYR A 88 9.88 0.25 12.20
CA TYR A 88 8.44 0.08 12.04
C TYR A 88 7.70 0.91 13.09
N ASP A 89 6.68 1.65 12.68
CA ASP A 89 6.02 2.68 13.49
C ASP A 89 4.87 2.16 14.35
N SER A 90 3.98 1.35 13.76
CA SER A 90 2.86 0.71 14.46
C SER A 90 2.33 -0.48 13.66
N GLY A 91 1.67 -1.44 14.31
CA GLY A 91 0.97 -2.54 13.66
C GLY A 91 0.55 -3.63 14.65
N ASP A 92 -0.35 -4.51 14.23
CA ASP A 92 -0.73 -5.73 14.95
C ASP A 92 -0.69 -6.93 13.99
N TYR A 93 0.53 -7.41 13.72
CA TYR A 93 0.75 -8.52 12.78
C TYR A 93 0.13 -9.85 13.26
N PRO A 94 0.20 -10.22 14.56
CA PRO A 94 -0.55 -11.38 15.06
C PRO A 94 -2.06 -11.24 14.87
N GLY A 95 -2.61 -10.04 15.09
CA GLY A 95 -4.02 -9.72 14.83
C GLY A 95 -4.40 -9.85 13.35
N LEU A 96 -3.55 -9.35 12.44
CA LEU A 96 -3.71 -9.53 10.99
C LEU A 96 -3.78 -11.00 10.59
N LEU A 97 -2.82 -11.82 11.06
CA LEU A 97 -2.78 -13.25 10.79
C LEU A 97 -4.03 -13.95 11.34
N ALA A 98 -4.41 -13.66 12.59
CA ALA A 98 -5.59 -14.26 13.20
C ALA A 98 -6.88 -13.90 12.45
N ARG A 99 -7.03 -12.64 12.05
CA ARG A 99 -8.21 -12.15 11.34
C ARG A 99 -8.32 -12.74 9.93
N VAL A 100 -7.23 -12.77 9.16
CA VAL A 100 -7.29 -13.36 7.81
C VAL A 100 -7.61 -14.85 7.86
N MET A 101 -7.05 -15.58 8.84
CA MET A 101 -7.32 -17.00 9.03
C MET A 101 -8.77 -17.27 9.44
N ALA A 102 -9.34 -16.42 10.29
CA ALA A 102 -10.75 -16.50 10.67
C ALA A 102 -11.68 -16.22 9.49
N SER A 103 -11.45 -15.13 8.75
CA SER A 103 -12.25 -14.77 7.56
C SER A 103 -12.14 -15.81 6.43
N ALA A 104 -11.00 -16.48 6.30
CA ALA A 104 -10.80 -17.55 5.31
C ALA A 104 -11.33 -18.92 5.76
N ASP A 105 -11.72 -19.08 7.02
CA ASP A 105 -11.95 -20.39 7.66
C ASP A 105 -10.78 -21.36 7.40
N TYR A 106 -9.57 -20.90 7.74
CA TYR A 106 -8.32 -21.61 7.46
C TYR A 106 -8.32 -23.06 7.97
N ALA A 107 -8.92 -23.30 9.15
CA ALA A 107 -9.03 -24.63 9.73
C ALA A 107 -9.88 -25.55 8.83
N GLN A 108 -11.00 -25.06 8.31
CA GLN A 108 -11.82 -25.82 7.37
C GLN A 108 -11.13 -26.01 6.02
N LEU A 109 -10.43 -25.00 5.50
CA LEU A 109 -9.62 -25.12 4.28
C LEU A 109 -8.57 -26.24 4.39
N ARG A 110 -7.86 -26.31 5.52
CA ARG A 110 -6.86 -27.38 5.78
C ARG A 110 -7.50 -28.77 5.90
N ARG A 111 -8.66 -28.88 6.56
CA ARG A 111 -9.41 -30.16 6.64
C ARG A 111 -9.88 -30.61 5.26
N ALA A 112 -10.52 -29.72 4.51
CA ALA A 112 -11.00 -29.99 3.15
C ALA A 112 -9.84 -30.34 2.21
N GLN A 113 -8.70 -29.65 2.30
CA GLN A 113 -7.49 -30.00 1.56
C GLN A 113 -7.07 -31.46 1.79
N ALA A 114 -6.99 -31.90 3.05
CA ALA A 114 -6.57 -33.26 3.38
C ALA A 114 -7.56 -34.32 2.86
N GLU A 115 -8.85 -34.03 2.82
CA GLU A 115 -9.87 -34.90 2.24
C GLU A 115 -9.79 -34.94 0.71
N ARG A 116 -9.69 -33.78 0.06
CA ARG A 116 -9.59 -33.65 -1.40
C ARG A 116 -8.34 -34.31 -1.97
N ARG A 117 -7.19 -34.16 -1.28
CA ARG A 117 -5.94 -34.84 -1.66
C ARG A 117 -6.07 -36.36 -1.60
N ARG A 118 -6.82 -36.92 -0.64
CA ARG A 118 -7.11 -38.36 -0.59
C ARG A 118 -7.95 -38.85 -1.78
N ARG A 119 -8.70 -37.95 -2.43
CA ARG A 119 -9.43 -38.22 -3.68
C ARG A 119 -8.59 -37.97 -4.94
N GLY A 120 -7.31 -37.62 -4.79
CA GLY A 120 -6.38 -37.38 -5.90
C GLY A 120 -6.40 -35.96 -6.48
N GLU A 121 -7.17 -35.03 -5.89
CA GLU A 121 -7.20 -33.62 -6.30
C GLU A 121 -5.89 -32.90 -5.93
N LEU A 122 -5.45 -31.98 -6.79
CA LEU A 122 -4.29 -31.12 -6.56
C LEU A 122 -4.76 -29.79 -5.97
N VAL A 123 -4.76 -29.71 -4.65
CA VAL A 123 -5.26 -28.54 -3.91
C VAL A 123 -4.26 -28.06 -2.87
N GLY A 124 -4.21 -26.74 -2.68
CA GLY A 124 -3.21 -26.07 -1.88
C GLY A 124 -3.78 -24.90 -1.09
N VAL A 125 -3.20 -24.62 0.07
CA VAL A 125 -3.55 -23.47 0.91
C VAL A 125 -2.27 -22.74 1.28
N GLY A 126 -2.17 -21.49 0.84
CA GLY A 126 -1.03 -20.62 1.06
C GLY A 126 -1.37 -19.42 1.93
N LEU A 127 -0.36 -18.91 2.60
CA LEU A 127 -0.42 -17.76 3.49
C LEU A 127 0.67 -16.77 3.11
N SER A 128 0.39 -15.48 3.29
CA SER A 128 1.42 -14.46 3.38
C SER A 128 1.12 -13.46 4.48
N VAL A 129 2.16 -12.91 5.10
CA VAL A 129 2.07 -11.68 5.91
C VAL A 129 3.16 -10.73 5.40
N TYR A 130 2.79 -9.48 5.11
CA TYR A 130 3.70 -8.50 4.52
C TYR A 130 3.73 -7.19 5.30
N VAL A 131 4.77 -6.43 5.02
CA VAL A 131 4.96 -5.04 5.47
C VAL A 131 5.35 -4.19 4.27
N GLU A 132 4.96 -2.92 4.29
CA GLU A 132 5.25 -1.95 3.22
C GLU A 132 5.70 -0.63 3.85
N PRO A 133 6.93 -0.16 3.56
CA PRO A 133 7.33 1.20 3.90
C PRO A 133 6.71 2.19 2.91
N SER A 134 6.23 3.32 3.40
CA SER A 134 5.75 4.44 2.59
C SER A 134 6.15 5.79 3.21
N ALA A 135 5.75 6.89 2.56
CA ALA A 135 5.94 8.24 3.07
C ALA A 135 7.40 8.68 3.29
N LEU A 136 8.33 8.32 2.39
CA LEU A 136 9.70 8.84 2.41
C LEU A 136 9.80 10.25 1.79
N GLY A 137 10.71 11.06 2.31
CA GLY A 137 11.04 12.38 1.80
C GLY A 137 10.14 13.49 2.37
N TRP A 138 9.86 14.50 1.56
CA TRP A 138 9.02 15.63 1.96
C TRP A 138 7.99 15.98 0.89
N GLU A 139 6.89 16.59 1.27
CA GLU A 139 5.91 17.09 0.31
C GLU A 139 5.41 18.47 0.71
N ARG A 140 4.95 19.25 -0.29
CA ARG A 140 4.39 20.58 -0.08
C ARG A 140 2.89 20.60 -0.31
N GLY A 141 2.19 21.32 0.57
CA GLY A 141 0.80 21.70 0.42
C GLY A 141 0.63 23.20 0.58
N LEU A 142 -0.33 23.77 -0.12
CA LEU A 142 -0.78 25.15 0.01
C LEU A 142 -2.30 25.16 0.07
N VAL A 143 -2.86 25.92 1.00
CA VAL A 143 -4.30 26.15 1.11
C VAL A 143 -4.54 27.65 1.08
N ARG A 144 -5.44 28.09 0.22
CA ARG A 144 -5.83 29.49 0.03
C ARG A 144 -7.35 29.60 0.08
N ILE A 145 -7.87 30.55 0.83
CA ILE A 145 -9.29 30.88 0.86
C ILE A 145 -9.54 32.00 -0.14
N GLU A 146 -10.40 31.74 -1.10
CA GLU A 146 -10.84 32.72 -2.10
C GLU A 146 -11.72 33.81 -1.48
N ALA A 147 -11.81 34.96 -2.13
CA ALA A 147 -12.67 36.07 -1.67
C ALA A 147 -14.16 35.68 -1.53
N ASN A 148 -14.62 34.64 -2.23
CA ASN A 148 -15.99 34.12 -2.13
C ASN A 148 -16.17 33.06 -1.03
N GLY A 149 -15.12 32.72 -0.26
CA GLY A 149 -15.15 31.73 0.82
C GLY A 149 -14.95 30.27 0.39
N ARG A 150 -14.76 30.00 -0.91
CA ARG A 150 -14.25 28.70 -1.38
C ARG A 150 -12.76 28.58 -1.07
N ALA A 151 -12.19 27.38 -1.20
CA ALA A 151 -10.75 27.18 -1.01
C ALA A 151 -10.09 26.56 -2.25
N THR A 152 -8.85 26.97 -2.52
CA THR A 152 -7.93 26.25 -3.40
C THR A 152 -6.92 25.50 -2.54
N ALA A 153 -6.75 24.20 -2.81
CA ALA A 153 -5.74 23.35 -2.20
C ALA A 153 -4.73 22.92 -3.29
N ALA A 154 -3.51 23.43 -3.25
CA ALA A 154 -2.45 23.04 -4.18
C ALA A 154 -1.46 22.07 -3.53
N THR A 155 -1.06 21.03 -4.25
CA THR A 155 -0.15 19.98 -3.73
C THR A 155 0.94 19.63 -4.72
N GLY A 156 2.13 19.32 -4.21
CA GLY A 156 3.23 18.79 -5.01
C GLY A 156 3.02 17.34 -5.45
N SER A 157 2.05 16.62 -4.87
CA SER A 157 1.67 15.27 -5.29
C SER A 157 0.83 15.29 -6.58
N SER A 158 1.37 14.77 -7.68
CA SER A 158 0.66 14.67 -8.97
C SER A 158 -0.18 13.39 -9.06
N ALA A 159 -1.46 13.49 -9.39
CA ALA A 159 -2.35 12.33 -9.52
C ALA A 159 -2.19 11.64 -10.89
N HIS A 160 -2.31 10.32 -10.89
CA HIS A 160 -2.33 9.46 -12.09
C HIS A 160 -3.39 8.36 -11.96
N GLY A 161 -4.54 8.68 -11.33
CA GLY A 161 -5.67 7.75 -11.14
C GLY A 161 -5.97 7.32 -9.71
N GLN A 162 -5.27 7.86 -8.70
CA GLN A 162 -5.47 7.49 -7.29
C GLN A 162 -6.65 8.23 -6.62
N GLY A 163 -7.24 9.23 -7.30
CA GLY A 163 -8.33 10.05 -6.76
C GLY A 163 -7.87 11.13 -5.78
N HIS A 164 -6.67 11.70 -5.98
CA HIS A 164 -6.13 12.75 -5.11
C HIS A 164 -7.02 13.99 -5.04
N GLU A 165 -7.66 14.37 -6.13
CA GLU A 165 -8.59 15.50 -6.18
C GLU A 165 -9.74 15.32 -5.18
N THR A 166 -10.23 14.10 -5.01
CA THR A 166 -11.27 13.77 -4.04
C THR A 166 -10.69 13.68 -2.62
N VAL A 167 -9.63 12.89 -2.43
CA VAL A 167 -9.05 12.64 -1.09
C VAL A 167 -8.52 13.92 -0.45
N PHE A 168 -7.83 14.77 -1.21
CA PHE A 168 -7.29 16.02 -0.69
C PHE A 168 -8.37 17.07 -0.46
N ALA A 169 -9.43 17.10 -1.28
CA ALA A 169 -10.60 17.92 -1.00
C ALA A 169 -11.25 17.53 0.33
N GLN A 170 -11.44 16.22 0.59
CA GLN A 170 -11.98 15.73 1.86
C GLN A 170 -11.10 16.11 3.06
N ILE A 171 -9.79 15.90 2.97
CA ILE A 171 -8.85 16.27 4.05
C ILE A 171 -8.92 17.76 4.36
N VAL A 172 -8.88 18.62 3.34
CA VAL A 172 -8.89 20.08 3.53
C VAL A 172 -10.26 20.54 4.01
N ALA A 173 -11.35 19.98 3.48
CA ALA A 173 -12.72 20.27 3.90
C ALA A 173 -12.93 20.01 5.39
N ASP A 174 -12.50 18.85 5.90
CA ASP A 174 -12.57 18.51 7.32
C ASP A 174 -11.84 19.53 8.20
N ARG A 175 -10.68 20.02 7.76
CA ARG A 175 -9.90 21.01 8.49
C ARG A 175 -10.51 22.41 8.46
N LEU A 176 -11.15 22.77 7.35
CA LEU A 176 -11.77 24.08 7.16
C LEU A 176 -13.23 24.14 7.61
N GLY A 177 -13.86 23.02 7.97
CA GLY A 177 -15.29 22.96 8.25
C GLY A 177 -16.14 23.32 7.02
N LEU A 178 -15.66 22.98 5.83
CA LEU A 178 -16.33 23.19 4.55
C LEU A 178 -16.80 21.85 3.98
N GLU A 179 -17.68 21.89 2.98
CA GLU A 179 -17.98 20.71 2.17
C GLU A 179 -16.86 20.48 1.13
N PRO A 180 -16.53 19.23 0.77
CA PRO A 180 -15.51 18.92 -0.24
C PRO A 180 -15.69 19.66 -1.58
N GLU A 181 -16.93 19.89 -2.02
CA GLU A 181 -17.26 20.59 -3.25
C GLU A 181 -16.87 22.08 -3.21
N ALA A 182 -16.59 22.63 -2.03
CA ALA A 182 -16.07 23.98 -1.85
C ALA A 182 -14.54 24.06 -2.06
N ILE A 183 -13.85 22.92 -2.20
CA ILE A 183 -12.40 22.83 -2.33
C ILE A 183 -12.03 22.51 -3.79
N ASP A 184 -11.22 23.38 -4.39
CA ASP A 184 -10.63 23.17 -5.70
C ASP A 184 -9.19 22.67 -5.54
N VAL A 185 -8.92 21.42 -5.94
CA VAL A 185 -7.60 20.79 -5.77
C VAL A 185 -6.76 21.00 -7.02
N ARG A 186 -5.53 21.51 -6.85
CA ARG A 186 -4.55 21.76 -7.92
C ARG A 186 -3.30 20.93 -7.71
N HIS A 187 -2.85 20.24 -8.76
CA HIS A 187 -1.61 19.48 -8.79
C HIS A 187 -1.06 19.45 -10.23
N GLY A 188 0.21 19.12 -10.39
CA GLY A 188 0.85 18.96 -11.71
C GLY A 188 1.23 20.27 -12.44
N ASP A 189 0.85 21.43 -11.91
CA ASP A 189 1.23 22.75 -12.44
C ASP A 189 2.28 23.42 -11.54
N THR A 190 3.52 23.50 -12.04
CA THR A 190 4.66 24.09 -11.32
C THR A 190 4.60 25.61 -11.22
N ASP A 191 3.75 26.28 -12.00
CA ASP A 191 3.51 27.72 -11.80
C ASP A 191 2.62 27.97 -10.58
N VAL A 192 1.75 27.01 -10.23
CA VAL A 192 0.88 27.06 -9.05
C VAL A 192 1.61 26.55 -7.79
N ILE A 193 2.33 25.44 -7.89
CA ILE A 193 3.11 24.87 -6.79
C ILE A 193 4.53 24.48 -7.26
N PRO A 194 5.53 25.37 -7.11
CA PRO A 194 6.83 25.21 -7.76
C PRO A 194 7.66 24.00 -7.33
N THR A 195 7.39 23.44 -6.16
CA THR A 195 8.22 22.37 -5.61
C THR A 195 7.37 21.30 -4.94
N GLY A 196 7.70 20.06 -5.22
CA GLY A 196 7.17 18.86 -4.59
C GLY A 196 8.02 17.67 -4.99
N ILE A 197 7.89 16.54 -4.28
CA ILE A 197 8.55 15.30 -4.68
C ILE A 197 7.67 14.53 -5.67
N GLY A 198 6.35 14.59 -5.52
CA GLY A 198 5.40 13.91 -6.40
C GLY A 198 4.90 12.57 -5.83
N THR A 199 4.24 11.81 -6.69
CA THR A 199 3.48 10.62 -6.31
C THR A 199 4.20 9.35 -6.71
N PHE A 200 4.67 8.59 -5.72
CA PHE A 200 5.22 7.24 -5.81
C PHE A 200 5.41 6.68 -4.39
N GLY A 201 5.70 5.39 -4.23
CA GLY A 201 6.03 4.79 -2.93
C GLY A 201 4.95 4.99 -1.86
N SER A 202 3.68 4.99 -2.28
CA SER A 202 2.49 5.18 -1.43
C SER A 202 2.55 6.41 -0.49
N ARG A 203 3.17 7.51 -0.91
CA ARG A 203 3.47 8.66 -0.02
C ARG A 203 2.43 9.78 0.03
N SER A 204 1.55 9.88 -0.97
CA SER A 204 0.78 11.10 -1.24
C SER A 204 -0.22 11.47 -0.14
N THR A 205 -0.94 10.50 0.43
CA THR A 205 -1.86 10.78 1.55
C THR A 205 -1.11 11.20 2.81
N ALA A 206 -0.10 10.43 3.22
CA ALA A 206 0.65 10.69 4.44
C ALA A 206 1.42 12.03 4.41
N LEU A 207 2.08 12.34 3.29
CA LEU A 207 2.89 13.56 3.16
C LEU A 207 2.15 14.72 2.49
N GLY A 208 1.58 14.51 1.31
CA GLY A 208 0.84 15.56 0.59
C GLY A 208 -0.44 15.96 1.32
N GLY A 209 -1.24 14.97 1.73
CA GLY A 209 -2.40 15.19 2.58
C GLY A 209 -2.04 15.79 3.93
N GLY A 210 -0.96 15.31 4.56
CA GLY A 210 -0.46 15.86 5.82
C GLY A 210 -0.01 17.33 5.72
N ALA A 211 0.69 17.68 4.63
CA ALA A 211 1.10 19.06 4.37
C ALA A 211 -0.10 19.98 4.13
N LEU A 212 -1.11 19.51 3.38
CA LEU A 212 -2.36 20.23 3.19
C LEU A 212 -3.13 20.41 4.51
N ALA A 213 -3.15 19.40 5.37
CA ALA A 213 -3.79 19.50 6.69
C ALA A 213 -3.11 20.58 7.55
N HIS A 214 -1.79 20.61 7.61
CA HIS A 214 -1.05 21.66 8.33
C HIS A 214 -1.23 23.05 7.73
N ALA A 215 -1.27 23.16 6.40
CA ALA A 215 -1.57 24.43 5.72
C ALA A 215 -3.00 24.90 6.05
N ALA A 216 -3.98 24.01 6.03
CA ALA A 216 -5.36 24.32 6.42
C ALA A 216 -5.46 24.76 7.89
N ASP A 217 -4.78 24.06 8.82
CA ASP A 217 -4.73 24.42 10.23
C ASP A 217 -4.16 25.85 10.44
N ALA A 218 -3.11 26.22 9.68
CA ALA A 218 -2.54 27.57 9.71
C ALA A 218 -3.49 28.64 9.18
N VAL A 219 -4.22 28.34 8.09
CA VAL A 219 -5.29 29.20 7.56
C VAL A 219 -6.40 29.39 8.60
N VAL A 220 -6.85 28.32 9.25
CA VAL A 220 -7.87 28.38 10.32
C VAL A 220 -7.40 29.22 11.49
N ALA A 221 -6.12 29.12 11.88
CA ALA A 221 -5.56 29.92 12.96
C ALA A 221 -5.63 31.43 12.64
N LYS A 222 -5.26 31.84 11.42
CA LYS A 222 -5.39 33.24 10.96
C LYS A 222 -6.85 33.66 10.85
N ALA A 223 -7.67 32.85 10.19
CA ALA A 223 -9.09 33.11 10.01
C ALA A 223 -9.84 33.28 11.34
N ARG A 224 -9.47 32.52 12.38
CA ARG A 224 -10.04 32.66 13.72
C ARG A 224 -9.79 34.05 14.32
N ARG A 225 -8.60 34.63 14.13
CA ARG A 225 -8.28 35.97 14.64
C ARG A 225 -9.02 37.06 13.86
N LEU A 226 -9.16 36.89 12.56
CA LEU A 226 -9.97 37.78 11.72
C LEU A 226 -11.48 37.67 12.03
N ALA A 227 -11.98 36.46 12.26
CA ALA A 227 -13.35 36.21 12.70
C ALA A 227 -13.61 36.82 14.09
N ALA A 228 -12.65 36.73 15.01
CA ALA A 228 -12.73 37.37 16.32
C ALA A 228 -12.84 38.88 16.22
N HIS A 229 -12.07 39.50 15.31
CA HIS A 229 -12.19 40.94 15.02
C HIS A 229 -13.59 41.30 14.49
N LEU A 230 -14.14 40.52 13.56
CA LEU A 230 -15.48 40.72 13.01
C LEU A 230 -16.60 40.49 14.03
N LEU A 231 -16.40 39.56 14.97
CA LEU A 231 -17.36 39.21 16.01
C LEU A 231 -17.23 40.08 17.27
N GLU A 232 -16.25 40.99 17.31
CA GLU A 232 -15.88 41.79 18.49
C GLU A 232 -15.66 40.91 19.74
N ALA A 233 -15.01 39.76 19.55
CA ALA A 233 -14.80 38.74 20.58
C ALA A 233 -13.31 38.41 20.75
N HIS A 234 -12.97 37.72 21.84
CA HIS A 234 -11.62 37.20 22.01
C HIS A 234 -11.40 35.96 21.13
N ALA A 235 -10.25 35.85 20.46
CA ALA A 235 -9.97 34.74 19.53
C ALA A 235 -10.04 33.34 20.18
N ALA A 236 -9.76 33.26 21.49
CA ALA A 236 -9.88 32.01 22.25
C ALA A 236 -11.34 31.54 22.43
N ASP A 237 -12.33 32.42 22.25
CA ASP A 237 -13.76 32.10 22.35
C ASP A 237 -14.37 31.75 20.99
N VAL A 238 -13.69 32.09 19.90
CA VAL A 238 -14.14 31.75 18.55
C VAL A 238 -13.88 30.28 18.26
N ARG A 239 -14.83 29.59 17.65
CA ARG A 239 -14.79 28.18 17.25
C ARG A 239 -15.11 28.06 15.76
N LEU A 240 -14.38 27.20 15.07
CA LEU A 240 -14.71 26.80 13.71
C LEU A 240 -15.90 25.84 13.76
N GLY A 241 -16.86 26.04 12.87
CA GLY A 241 -17.99 25.15 12.63
C GLY A 241 -18.25 25.01 11.13
N ALA A 242 -19.43 24.51 10.77
CA ALA A 242 -19.82 24.36 9.37
C ALA A 242 -19.90 25.74 8.67
N GLY A 243 -19.09 25.94 7.62
CA GLY A 243 -19.09 27.11 6.77
C GLY A 243 -18.44 28.38 7.34
N GLY A 244 -17.89 28.34 8.55
CA GLY A 244 -17.29 29.53 9.17
C GLY A 244 -17.08 29.44 10.68
N PHE A 245 -17.19 30.58 11.36
CA PHE A 245 -16.78 30.74 12.75
C PHE A 245 -17.90 31.29 13.62
N SER A 246 -18.04 30.80 14.86
CA SER A 246 -18.97 31.32 15.86
C SER A 246 -18.32 31.50 17.22
N ILE A 247 -18.99 32.22 18.13
CA ILE A 247 -18.57 32.34 19.53
C ILE A 247 -19.01 31.08 20.30
N ALA A 248 -18.14 30.53 21.13
CA ALA A 248 -18.45 29.39 21.99
C ALA A 248 -19.70 29.67 22.86
N GLY A 249 -20.67 28.77 22.80
CA GLY A 249 -21.95 28.88 23.52
C GLY A 249 -22.97 29.83 22.89
N VAL A 250 -22.63 30.55 21.81
CA VAL A 250 -23.54 31.47 21.11
C VAL A 250 -23.46 31.25 19.59
N PRO A 251 -24.00 30.13 19.07
CA PRO A 251 -23.85 29.75 17.66
C PRO A 251 -24.47 30.76 16.69
N ASP A 252 -25.47 31.54 17.12
CA ASP A 252 -26.12 32.57 16.30
C ASP A 252 -25.19 33.77 15.99
N ARG A 253 -24.12 33.95 16.77
CA ARG A 253 -23.05 34.93 16.49
C ARG A 253 -22.04 34.29 15.54
N PHE A 254 -22.37 34.27 14.26
CA PHE A 254 -21.64 33.55 13.22
C PHE A 254 -21.12 34.46 12.10
N VAL A 255 -19.91 34.18 11.62
CA VAL A 255 -19.32 34.79 10.42
C VAL A 255 -18.90 33.71 9.43
N ARG A 256 -19.24 33.90 8.16
CA ARG A 256 -18.91 32.94 7.09
C ARG A 256 -17.46 33.09 6.65
N TRP A 257 -16.91 32.04 6.06
CA TRP A 257 -15.61 32.09 5.39
C TRP A 257 -15.50 33.25 4.39
N ALA A 258 -16.54 33.54 3.61
CA ALA A 258 -16.55 34.65 2.66
C ALA A 258 -16.39 36.03 3.35
N ASP A 259 -17.01 36.22 4.52
CA ASP A 259 -16.92 37.47 5.27
C ASP A 259 -15.51 37.65 5.85
N VAL A 260 -14.91 36.57 6.36
CA VAL A 260 -13.52 36.53 6.85
C VAL A 260 -12.52 36.77 5.71
N ALA A 261 -12.71 36.11 4.56
CA ALA A 261 -11.85 36.25 3.39
C ALA A 261 -11.89 37.68 2.83
N ARG A 262 -13.07 38.30 2.75
CA ARG A 262 -13.20 39.70 2.32
C ARG A 262 -12.37 40.65 3.19
N VAL A 263 -12.37 40.45 4.51
CA VAL A 263 -11.51 41.23 5.41
C VAL A 263 -10.04 40.94 5.15
N ALA A 264 -9.66 39.67 5.00
CA ALA A 264 -8.28 39.28 4.77
C ALA A 264 -7.69 39.90 3.49
N TRP A 265 -8.45 39.93 2.39
CA TRP A 265 -7.96 40.40 1.08
C TRP A 265 -8.10 41.91 0.87
N HIS A 266 -9.14 42.53 1.43
CA HIS A 266 -9.53 43.90 1.07
C HIS A 266 -9.96 44.78 2.25
N GLY A 267 -10.06 44.24 3.46
CA GLY A 267 -10.61 44.94 4.61
C GLY A 267 -9.58 45.59 5.51
N PRO A 268 -10.05 46.34 6.53
CA PRO A 268 -9.19 46.84 7.58
C PRO A 268 -8.75 45.67 8.47
N LEU A 269 -7.47 45.30 8.38
CA LEU A 269 -6.92 44.20 9.17
C LEU A 269 -6.69 44.65 10.63
N PRO A 270 -6.90 43.76 11.62
CA PRO A 270 -6.48 44.02 12.97
C PRO A 270 -4.95 44.15 13.03
N ALA A 271 -4.44 44.89 14.02
CA ALA A 271 -3.02 45.15 14.16
C ALA A 271 -2.21 43.85 14.23
N GLY A 272 -1.15 43.76 13.43
CA GLY A 272 -0.26 42.59 13.36
C GLY A 272 -0.67 41.51 12.36
N GLU A 273 -1.81 41.66 11.68
CA GLU A 273 -2.18 40.77 10.56
C GLU A 273 -1.73 41.33 9.20
N GLU A 274 -1.23 40.46 8.35
CA GLU A 274 -0.89 40.77 6.96
C GLU A 274 -2.07 40.46 6.02
N PRO A 275 -2.20 41.13 4.86
CA PRO A 275 -3.19 40.79 3.85
C PRO A 275 -3.11 39.34 3.36
N GLY A 276 -4.24 38.83 2.87
CA GLY A 276 -4.38 37.49 2.30
C GLY A 276 -4.80 36.43 3.31
N LEU A 277 -5.35 35.32 2.79
CA LEU A 277 -5.80 34.20 3.60
C LEU A 277 -5.34 32.88 2.99
N GLU A 278 -4.04 32.67 3.07
CA GLU A 278 -3.37 31.47 2.56
C GLU A 278 -2.23 31.06 3.48
N ALA A 279 -1.87 29.77 3.41
CA ALA A 279 -0.68 29.24 4.04
C ALA A 279 -0.12 28.11 3.18
N SER A 280 1.20 27.92 3.24
CA SER A 280 1.86 26.74 2.70
C SER A 280 2.64 26.03 3.79
N HIS A 281 2.80 24.73 3.63
CA HIS A 281 3.56 23.89 4.55
C HIS A 281 4.36 22.86 3.77
N VAL A 282 5.58 22.59 4.24
CA VAL A 282 6.39 21.47 3.78
C VAL A 282 6.45 20.45 4.92
N LEU A 283 5.84 19.29 4.70
CA LEU A 283 5.93 18.18 5.63
C LEU A 283 7.08 17.27 5.20
N ALA A 284 8.13 17.22 6.00
CA ALA A 284 9.26 16.31 5.82
C ALA A 284 9.15 15.13 6.81
N ALA A 285 9.21 13.91 6.29
CA ALA A 285 9.22 12.72 7.12
C ALA A 285 10.57 12.56 7.83
N GLU A 286 10.53 12.45 9.16
CA GLU A 286 11.70 12.02 9.95
C GLU A 286 12.00 10.53 9.71
N HIS A 287 10.94 9.74 9.58
CA HIS A 287 10.97 8.31 9.28
C HIS A 287 9.80 7.93 8.37
N GLU A 288 9.94 6.86 7.58
CA GLU A 288 8.84 6.26 6.83
C GLU A 288 7.71 5.76 7.74
N VAL A 289 6.55 5.47 7.17
CA VAL A 289 5.45 4.79 7.88
C VAL A 289 5.27 3.39 7.31
N TRP A 290 4.85 2.43 8.12
CA TRP A 290 4.84 1.02 7.72
C TRP A 290 3.43 0.45 7.78
N SER A 291 2.82 0.23 6.61
CA SER A 291 1.61 -0.57 6.44
C SER A 291 1.95 -2.06 6.53
N GLY A 292 0.93 -2.88 6.69
CA GLY A 292 1.08 -4.33 6.65
C GLY A 292 -0.22 -5.01 6.30
N GLY A 293 -0.17 -6.31 6.07
CA GLY A 293 -1.36 -7.08 5.77
C GLY A 293 -1.10 -8.57 5.77
N ALA A 294 -2.17 -9.34 5.60
CA ALA A 294 -2.09 -10.79 5.53
C ALA A 294 -3.06 -11.33 4.48
N VAL A 295 -2.65 -12.39 3.78
CA VAL A 295 -3.41 -13.01 2.69
C VAL A 295 -3.50 -14.52 2.91
N VAL A 296 -4.69 -15.09 2.70
CA VAL A 296 -4.93 -16.54 2.57
C VAL A 296 -5.40 -16.82 1.15
N ALA A 297 -4.74 -17.76 0.48
CA ALA A 297 -5.14 -18.25 -0.83
C ALA A 297 -5.41 -19.76 -0.78
N ALA A 298 -6.50 -20.22 -1.39
CA ALA A 298 -6.76 -21.62 -1.67
C ALA A 298 -6.86 -21.85 -3.18
N VAL A 299 -6.15 -22.85 -3.69
CA VAL A 299 -6.05 -23.11 -5.12
C VAL A 299 -6.36 -24.57 -5.44
N ARG A 300 -6.81 -24.79 -6.68
CA ARG A 300 -6.90 -26.10 -7.32
C ARG A 300 -6.15 -26.06 -8.65
N ILE A 301 -5.49 -27.15 -8.97
CA ILE A 301 -4.76 -27.33 -10.23
C ILE A 301 -5.40 -28.49 -11.00
N GLU A 302 -5.71 -28.27 -12.28
CA GLU A 302 -6.10 -29.35 -13.18
C GLU A 302 -4.86 -30.15 -13.59
N ARG A 303 -4.88 -31.46 -13.33
CA ARG A 303 -3.70 -32.33 -13.47
C ARG A 303 -3.24 -32.45 -14.92
N GLU A 304 -4.18 -32.52 -15.84
CA GLU A 304 -3.96 -32.80 -17.25
C GLU A 304 -3.38 -31.61 -18.00
N THR A 305 -3.75 -30.38 -17.60
CA THR A 305 -3.47 -29.14 -18.32
C THR A 305 -2.55 -28.18 -17.55
N GLY A 306 -2.44 -28.35 -16.23
CA GLY A 306 -1.77 -27.39 -15.34
C GLY A 306 -2.57 -26.12 -15.07
N VAL A 307 -3.83 -26.02 -15.52
CA VAL A 307 -4.66 -24.84 -15.29
C VAL A 307 -4.85 -24.59 -13.79
N LEU A 308 -4.51 -23.36 -13.37
CA LEU A 308 -4.67 -22.87 -12.01
C LEU A 308 -6.06 -22.26 -11.82
N THR A 309 -6.76 -22.68 -10.77
CA THR A 309 -8.00 -22.04 -10.29
C THR A 309 -7.78 -21.51 -8.88
N LEU A 310 -8.01 -20.21 -8.67
CA LEU A 310 -8.10 -19.63 -7.33
C LEU A 310 -9.52 -19.83 -6.79
N GLU A 311 -9.66 -20.64 -5.74
CA GLU A 311 -10.97 -21.00 -5.16
C GLU A 311 -11.36 -20.07 -4.00
N ARG A 312 -10.38 -19.53 -3.29
CA ARG A 312 -10.57 -18.59 -2.18
C ARG A 312 -9.38 -17.63 -2.13
N LEU A 313 -9.64 -16.35 -1.99
CA LEU A 313 -8.64 -15.34 -1.67
C LEU A 313 -9.22 -14.38 -0.64
N VAL A 314 -8.63 -14.35 0.54
CA VAL A 314 -9.01 -13.42 1.61
C VAL A 314 -7.81 -12.58 1.96
N TRP A 315 -8.00 -11.27 2.04
CA TRP A 315 -6.95 -10.30 2.24
C TRP A 315 -7.36 -9.27 3.29
N ILE A 316 -6.55 -9.13 4.34
CA ILE A 316 -6.67 -8.04 5.31
C ILE A 316 -5.50 -7.07 5.09
N ASP A 317 -5.80 -5.80 4.82
CA ASP A 317 -4.80 -4.72 4.72
C ASP A 317 -4.90 -3.76 5.92
N ASP A 318 -3.78 -3.22 6.38
CA ASP A 318 -3.69 -2.18 7.41
C ASP A 318 -2.89 -0.97 6.91
N ALA A 319 -3.61 -0.03 6.31
CA ALA A 319 -3.10 1.27 5.88
C ALA A 319 -3.27 2.36 6.95
N GLY A 320 -3.49 2.00 8.21
CA GLY A 320 -3.82 2.96 9.27
C GLY A 320 -5.14 3.66 9.00
N THR A 321 -5.17 5.00 9.07
CA THR A 321 -6.39 5.77 8.80
C THR A 321 -6.68 5.82 7.30
N ILE A 322 -7.83 5.27 6.89
CA ILE A 322 -8.35 5.37 5.52
C ILE A 322 -9.21 6.63 5.42
N VAL A 323 -8.87 7.51 4.47
CA VAL A 323 -9.61 8.76 4.21
C VAL A 323 -10.88 8.49 3.40
N ASN A 324 -10.75 7.68 2.34
CA ASN A 324 -11.86 7.37 1.44
C ASN A 324 -11.90 5.85 1.20
N PRO A 325 -12.84 5.11 1.84
CA PRO A 325 -12.94 3.67 1.71
C PRO A 325 -13.16 3.18 0.27
N LEU A 326 -13.99 3.88 -0.51
CA LEU A 326 -14.27 3.49 -1.90
C LEU A 326 -13.01 3.56 -2.78
N LEU A 327 -12.22 4.64 -2.65
CA LEU A 327 -10.96 4.77 -3.37
C LEU A 327 -9.89 3.81 -2.86
N ALA A 328 -9.89 3.52 -1.56
CA ALA A 328 -9.00 2.52 -0.98
C ALA A 328 -9.27 1.13 -1.58
N ASP A 329 -10.54 0.69 -1.58
CA ASP A 329 -10.95 -0.59 -2.18
C ASP A 329 -10.58 -0.64 -3.67
N GLY A 330 -10.86 0.42 -4.43
CA GLY A 330 -10.50 0.49 -5.85
C GLY A 330 -8.98 0.43 -6.11
N GLN A 331 -8.14 0.96 -5.22
CA GLN A 331 -6.69 0.81 -5.31
C GLN A 331 -6.26 -0.65 -5.06
N LEU A 332 -6.88 -1.30 -4.06
CA LEU A 332 -6.59 -2.70 -3.74
C LEU A 332 -7.03 -3.62 -4.88
N ASP A 333 -8.21 -3.43 -5.46
CA ASP A 333 -8.69 -4.16 -6.64
C ASP A 333 -7.74 -3.99 -7.84
N GLY A 334 -7.33 -2.74 -8.12
CA GLY A 334 -6.38 -2.47 -9.18
C GLY A 334 -5.01 -3.11 -8.93
N SER A 335 -4.57 -3.19 -7.66
CA SER A 335 -3.32 -3.85 -7.29
C SER A 335 -3.42 -5.38 -7.35
N LEU A 336 -4.59 -5.95 -7.07
CA LEU A 336 -4.88 -7.37 -7.23
C LEU A 336 -4.84 -7.77 -8.71
N ALA A 337 -5.44 -6.97 -9.60
CA ALA A 337 -5.38 -7.22 -11.04
C ALA A 337 -3.93 -7.30 -11.54
N GLN A 338 -3.10 -6.34 -11.12
CA GLN A 338 -1.68 -6.30 -11.46
C GLN A 338 -0.87 -7.43 -10.82
N ALA A 339 -1.17 -7.79 -9.57
CA ALA A 339 -0.56 -8.93 -8.90
C ALA A 339 -0.89 -10.23 -9.63
N TRP A 340 -2.15 -10.40 -10.08
CA TRP A 340 -2.55 -11.57 -10.84
C TRP A 340 -1.85 -11.66 -12.20
N GLY A 341 -1.66 -10.53 -12.86
CA GLY A 341 -0.79 -10.43 -14.03
C GLY A 341 0.59 -10.99 -13.77
N GLN A 342 1.28 -10.52 -12.72
CA GLN A 342 2.59 -11.07 -12.33
C GLN A 342 2.53 -12.57 -12.00
N ILE A 343 1.48 -13.01 -11.30
CA ILE A 343 1.34 -14.39 -10.84
C ILE A 343 1.16 -15.36 -12.00
N ALA A 344 0.35 -15.03 -13.01
CA ALA A 344 -0.17 -16.02 -13.95
C ALA A 344 0.09 -15.72 -15.43
N LEU A 345 0.35 -14.46 -15.81
CA LEU A 345 0.22 -14.03 -17.21
C LEU A 345 1.44 -13.28 -17.74
N GLU A 346 1.83 -12.21 -17.08
CA GLU A 346 2.78 -11.21 -17.57
C GLU A 346 4.22 -11.73 -17.49
N ALA A 347 4.97 -11.59 -18.59
CA ALA A 347 6.41 -11.81 -18.62
C ALA A 347 7.06 -10.94 -19.69
N VAL A 348 8.04 -10.12 -19.29
CA VAL A 348 8.95 -9.48 -20.24
C VAL A 348 10.03 -10.49 -20.59
N ARG A 349 10.09 -10.93 -21.85
CA ARG A 349 11.01 -11.98 -22.31
C ARG A 349 11.99 -11.45 -23.33
N PHE A 350 13.23 -11.91 -23.20
CA PHE A 350 14.30 -11.69 -24.17
C PHE A 350 14.87 -13.03 -24.63
N ASP A 351 15.34 -13.11 -25.87
CA ASP A 351 16.16 -14.25 -26.33
C ASP A 351 17.63 -14.10 -25.87
N ALA A 352 18.48 -15.06 -26.26
CA ALA A 352 19.89 -15.10 -25.87
C ALA A 352 20.70 -13.94 -26.48
N GLU A 353 20.23 -13.41 -27.60
CA GLU A 353 20.82 -12.29 -28.33
C GLU A 353 20.34 -10.92 -27.79
N GLY A 354 19.35 -10.91 -26.90
CA GLY A 354 18.81 -9.72 -26.25
C GLY A 354 17.62 -9.08 -26.99
N HIS A 355 17.03 -9.76 -27.97
CA HIS A 355 15.81 -9.28 -28.62
C HIS A 355 14.60 -9.46 -27.71
N MET A 356 13.73 -8.45 -27.65
CA MET A 356 12.49 -8.53 -26.89
C MET A 356 11.46 -9.40 -27.62
N LEU A 357 11.05 -10.50 -26.98
CA LEU A 357 10.07 -11.46 -27.49
C LEU A 357 8.62 -11.10 -27.13
N SER A 358 8.44 -10.22 -26.16
CA SER A 358 7.13 -9.84 -25.61
C SER A 358 6.82 -8.34 -25.81
N GLY A 359 7.14 -7.81 -27.00
CA GLY A 359 7.09 -6.37 -27.29
C GLY A 359 5.71 -5.81 -27.64
N THR A 360 4.67 -6.65 -27.70
CA THR A 360 3.31 -6.26 -28.07
C THR A 360 2.29 -6.89 -27.12
N LEU A 361 1.05 -6.37 -27.09
CA LEU A 361 -0.04 -6.96 -26.30
C LEU A 361 -0.53 -8.33 -26.83
N MET A 362 -0.01 -8.80 -27.97
CA MET A 362 -0.22 -10.17 -28.42
C MET A 362 0.61 -11.17 -27.60
N ASP A 363 1.78 -10.74 -27.13
CA ASP A 363 2.79 -11.58 -26.47
C ASP A 363 2.92 -11.25 -24.98
N TYR A 364 2.68 -9.99 -24.60
CA TYR A 364 2.57 -9.54 -23.22
C TYR A 364 1.11 -9.63 -22.77
N ALA A 365 0.78 -10.71 -22.08
CA ALA A 365 -0.58 -11.01 -21.65
C ALA A 365 -1.02 -10.11 -20.47
N LEU A 366 -1.49 -8.90 -20.80
CA LEU A 366 -2.11 -8.02 -19.81
C LEU A 366 -3.44 -8.64 -19.32
N PRO A 367 -3.70 -8.67 -17.99
CA PRO A 367 -4.94 -9.23 -17.45
C PRO A 367 -6.19 -8.55 -18.00
N ARG A 368 -7.17 -9.36 -18.41
CA ARG A 368 -8.53 -8.93 -18.74
C ARG A 368 -9.46 -9.16 -17.54
N ALA A 369 -10.68 -8.62 -17.62
CA ALA A 369 -11.64 -8.71 -16.52
C ALA A 369 -12.01 -10.16 -16.12
N ASP A 370 -12.03 -11.09 -17.07
CA ASP A 370 -12.28 -12.52 -16.83
C ASP A 370 -11.04 -13.28 -16.33
N ASP A 371 -9.85 -12.68 -16.44
CA ASP A 371 -8.62 -13.28 -15.93
C ASP A 371 -8.43 -12.99 -14.44
N VAL A 372 -8.86 -11.82 -13.95
CA VAL A 372 -8.62 -11.36 -12.57
C VAL A 372 -9.58 -12.03 -11.59
N PRO A 373 -9.08 -12.72 -10.54
CA PRO A 373 -9.94 -13.36 -9.56
C PRO A 373 -10.54 -12.35 -8.59
N HIS A 374 -11.64 -12.74 -7.95
CA HIS A 374 -12.24 -11.97 -6.86
C HIS A 374 -11.49 -12.23 -5.53
N ALA A 375 -11.18 -11.17 -4.79
CA ALA A 375 -10.70 -11.25 -3.41
C ALA A 375 -11.76 -10.77 -2.42
N GLU A 376 -11.87 -11.44 -1.27
CA GLU A 376 -12.57 -10.89 -0.12
C GLU A 376 -11.60 -10.00 0.67
N ILE A 377 -11.75 -8.68 0.53
CA ILE A 377 -10.85 -7.68 1.09
C ILE A 377 -11.47 -7.06 2.36
N HIS A 378 -10.68 -6.95 3.42
CA HIS A 378 -11.05 -6.21 4.63
C HIS A 378 -9.92 -5.32 5.11
N HIS A 379 -10.26 -4.36 5.96
CA HIS A 379 -9.30 -3.40 6.53
C HIS A 379 -9.11 -3.60 8.03
N MET A 380 -7.89 -3.38 8.49
CA MET A 380 -7.53 -3.17 9.89
C MET A 380 -7.06 -1.72 10.09
N HIS A 381 -7.10 -1.24 11.34
CA HIS A 381 -6.85 0.17 11.65
C HIS A 381 -5.77 0.30 12.73
N SER A 382 -4.50 0.30 12.32
CA SER A 382 -3.35 0.62 13.18
C SER A 382 -2.73 1.95 12.75
N PRO A 383 -3.28 3.10 13.19
CA PRO A 383 -2.82 4.40 12.75
C PRO A 383 -1.38 4.68 13.19
N THR A 384 -0.70 5.53 12.43
CA THR A 384 0.64 6.03 12.78
C THR A 384 0.56 7.35 13.54
N LYS A 385 1.58 7.64 14.35
CA LYS A 385 1.77 8.96 14.97
C LYS A 385 2.72 9.86 14.18
N ARG A 386 3.32 9.36 13.09
CA ARG A 386 4.36 10.05 12.31
C ARG A 386 3.82 11.11 11.33
N ASN A 387 2.51 11.19 11.12
CA ASN A 387 1.87 12.21 10.31
C ASN A 387 0.50 12.60 10.91
N PRO A 388 -0.04 13.79 10.60
CA PRO A 388 -1.24 14.32 11.27
C PRO A 388 -2.54 13.60 10.91
N LEU A 389 -2.51 12.68 9.94
CA LEU A 389 -3.69 11.94 9.46
C LEU A 389 -3.76 10.52 10.05
N GLY A 390 -2.66 10.01 10.59
CA GLY A 390 -2.53 8.60 10.98
C GLY A 390 -2.59 7.63 9.79
N ALA A 391 -2.46 8.13 8.56
CA ALA A 391 -2.54 7.37 7.32
C ALA A 391 -1.19 6.73 6.95
N LYS A 392 -1.23 5.57 6.30
CA LYS A 392 -0.06 4.83 5.79
C LYS A 392 -0.22 4.52 4.29
N GLY A 393 0.69 3.71 3.75
CA GLY A 393 0.63 3.24 2.36
C GLY A 393 -0.45 2.17 2.15
N LEU A 394 -0.94 2.04 0.91
CA LEU A 394 -2.00 1.10 0.53
C LEU A 394 -1.86 0.67 -0.94
N GLY A 395 -1.56 1.65 -1.80
CA GLY A 395 -1.73 1.50 -3.25
C GLY A 395 -0.87 0.43 -3.93
N GLU A 396 0.14 -0.14 -3.26
CA GLU A 396 1.05 -1.15 -3.81
C GLU A 396 0.83 -2.55 -3.19
N ALA A 397 -0.06 -2.66 -2.21
CA ALA A 397 -0.12 -3.79 -1.29
C ALA A 397 -0.47 -5.13 -1.95
N GLY A 398 -1.34 -5.14 -2.97
CA GLY A 398 -1.72 -6.38 -3.67
C GLY A 398 -0.53 -7.05 -4.36
N ASN A 399 0.34 -6.26 -5.00
CA ASN A 399 1.57 -6.75 -5.64
C ASN A 399 2.60 -7.27 -4.62
N ILE A 400 2.48 -6.90 -3.35
CA ILE A 400 3.41 -7.35 -2.29
C ILE A 400 2.91 -8.64 -1.65
N GLY A 401 1.66 -8.64 -1.15
CA GLY A 401 1.13 -9.73 -0.33
C GLY A 401 0.52 -10.89 -1.11
N VAL A 402 -0.15 -10.62 -2.23
CA VAL A 402 -0.91 -11.66 -2.95
C VAL A 402 0.00 -12.69 -3.64
N PRO A 403 1.08 -12.29 -4.35
CA PRO A 403 1.96 -13.25 -5.02
C PRO A 403 2.53 -14.35 -4.12
N PRO A 404 3.16 -14.06 -2.96
CA PRO A 404 3.64 -15.12 -2.08
C PRO A 404 2.54 -16.05 -1.58
N ALA A 405 1.35 -15.54 -1.25
CA ALA A 405 0.25 -16.40 -0.79
C ALA A 405 -0.20 -17.38 -1.87
N VAL A 406 -0.35 -16.92 -3.11
CA VAL A 406 -0.77 -17.78 -4.23
C VAL A 406 0.33 -18.78 -4.60
N VAL A 407 1.59 -18.34 -4.68
CA VAL A 407 2.70 -19.27 -4.96
C VAL A 407 2.87 -20.29 -3.83
N ASN A 408 2.74 -19.89 -2.56
CA ASN A 408 2.71 -20.80 -1.42
C ASN A 408 1.59 -21.85 -1.58
N ALA A 409 0.40 -21.43 -2.00
CA ALA A 409 -0.72 -22.34 -2.23
C ALA A 409 -0.42 -23.33 -3.37
N VAL A 410 0.15 -22.87 -4.49
CA VAL A 410 0.50 -23.74 -5.63
C VAL A 410 1.62 -24.72 -5.25
N VAL A 411 2.66 -24.27 -4.56
CA VAL A 411 3.74 -25.15 -4.08
C VAL A 411 3.21 -26.15 -3.05
N ASP A 412 2.29 -25.75 -2.18
CA ASP A 412 1.62 -26.66 -1.25
C ASP A 412 0.85 -27.74 -2.04
N ALA A 413 0.06 -27.36 -3.05
CA ALA A 413 -0.68 -28.29 -3.91
C ALA A 413 0.22 -29.32 -4.60
N LEU A 414 1.42 -28.91 -5.01
CA LEU A 414 2.38 -29.75 -5.72
C LEU A 414 3.41 -30.43 -4.80
N SER A 415 3.39 -30.13 -3.50
CA SER A 415 4.32 -30.67 -2.50
C SER A 415 4.38 -32.21 -2.45
N PRO A 416 3.28 -32.97 -2.67
CA PRO A 416 3.35 -34.43 -2.70
C PRO A 416 4.20 -35.00 -3.84
N PHE A 417 4.52 -34.18 -4.86
CA PHE A 417 5.38 -34.53 -6.00
C PHE A 417 6.82 -34.03 -5.84
N GLY A 418 7.19 -33.57 -4.64
CA GLY A 418 8.53 -33.07 -4.35
C GLY A 418 8.80 -31.64 -4.82
N VAL A 419 7.78 -30.93 -5.32
CA VAL A 419 7.92 -29.50 -5.69
C VAL A 419 8.08 -28.66 -4.42
N ARG A 420 9.12 -27.82 -4.44
CA ARG A 420 9.48 -26.89 -3.36
C ARG A 420 9.53 -25.44 -3.81
N HIS A 421 9.51 -25.17 -5.11
CA HIS A 421 9.57 -23.82 -5.64
C HIS A 421 9.03 -23.79 -7.07
N LEU A 422 8.44 -22.65 -7.42
CA LEU A 422 8.08 -22.29 -8.79
C LEU A 422 8.29 -20.79 -8.97
N ASP A 423 8.88 -20.44 -10.11
CA ASP A 423 8.99 -19.06 -10.54
C ASP A 423 7.69 -18.62 -11.21
N MET A 424 7.31 -17.36 -10.99
CA MET A 424 6.23 -16.71 -11.72
C MET A 424 6.70 -16.32 -13.13
N PRO A 425 5.80 -16.25 -14.13
CA PRO A 425 4.37 -16.54 -14.04
C PRO A 425 4.07 -18.05 -14.01
N LEU A 426 3.09 -18.42 -13.19
CA LEU A 426 2.51 -19.75 -13.03
C LEU A 426 1.58 -20.11 -14.20
N THR A 427 2.11 -20.09 -15.41
CA THR A 427 1.35 -20.49 -16.62
C THR A 427 0.95 -21.97 -16.54
N PRO A 428 -0.12 -22.40 -17.24
CA PRO A 428 -0.50 -23.81 -17.29
C PRO A 428 0.66 -24.73 -17.69
N GLU A 429 1.46 -24.32 -18.68
CA GLU A 429 2.65 -25.05 -19.12
C GLU A 429 3.70 -25.18 -18.00
N SER A 430 3.97 -24.10 -17.25
CA SER A 430 4.96 -24.11 -16.16
C SER A 430 4.55 -25.08 -15.04
N ILE A 431 3.28 -25.04 -14.64
CA ILE A 431 2.71 -25.92 -13.61
C ILE A 431 2.71 -27.38 -14.11
N TRP A 432 2.28 -27.62 -15.34
CA TRP A 432 2.25 -28.95 -15.94
C TRP A 432 3.64 -29.57 -16.05
N ARG A 433 4.66 -28.78 -16.42
CA ARG A 433 6.06 -29.25 -16.46
C ARG A 433 6.57 -29.60 -15.06
N ALA A 434 6.22 -28.82 -14.05
CA ALA A 434 6.60 -29.11 -12.66
C ALA A 434 6.03 -30.45 -12.20
N PHE A 435 4.78 -30.73 -12.57
CA PHE A 435 4.14 -32.03 -12.34
C PHE A 435 4.88 -33.19 -13.05
N GLY A 436 5.19 -33.03 -14.35
CA GLY A 436 5.84 -34.07 -15.15
C GLY A 436 7.26 -34.43 -14.70
N ARG A 437 7.99 -33.48 -14.10
CA ARG A 437 9.33 -33.69 -13.52
C ARG A 437 9.29 -34.43 -12.18
N GLY A 438 8.25 -34.26 -11.37
CA GLY A 438 8.07 -34.99 -10.11
C GLY A 438 7.64 -36.45 -10.28
N VAL A 439 6.96 -36.78 -11.39
CA VAL A 439 6.47 -38.14 -11.70
C VAL A 439 7.54 -39.01 -12.39
N ARG A 440 8.49 -38.39 -13.10
CA ARG A 440 9.65 -39.07 -13.71
C ARG A 440 10.87 -38.84 -12.81
N GLY A 441 10.98 -39.62 -11.73
CA GLY A 441 11.84 -39.31 -10.58
C GLY A 441 13.33 -39.10 -10.87
N GLY A 442 14.07 -38.66 -9.85
CA GLY A 442 15.49 -39.00 -9.69
C GLY A 442 16.42 -38.75 -10.89
N VAL A 443 16.15 -37.76 -11.73
CA VAL A 443 17.07 -37.32 -12.77
C VAL A 443 17.39 -35.85 -12.53
N ALA A 444 18.53 -35.63 -11.89
CA ALA A 444 19.18 -34.33 -11.87
C ALA A 444 19.48 -33.92 -13.32
N ILE A 445 18.84 -32.84 -13.76
CA ILE A 445 19.28 -32.15 -14.97
C ILE A 445 20.22 -31.06 -14.49
N SER A 446 21.51 -31.35 -14.56
CA SER A 446 22.58 -30.35 -14.51
C SER A 446 22.30 -29.30 -15.58
N GLY A 447 22.09 -28.05 -15.17
CA GLY A 447 22.24 -26.92 -16.09
C GLY A 447 23.68 -26.89 -16.63
N PRO A 448 23.91 -26.33 -17.83
CA PRO A 448 25.27 -26.15 -18.31
C PRO A 448 26.03 -25.25 -17.32
N PRO A 449 27.33 -25.52 -17.09
CA PRO A 449 28.13 -24.69 -16.19
C PRO A 449 28.15 -23.26 -16.74
N LEU A 450 27.92 -22.30 -15.85
CA LEU A 450 28.29 -20.92 -16.08
C LEU A 450 29.82 -20.91 -16.23
N THR A 451 30.30 -20.70 -17.46
CA THR A 451 31.68 -20.32 -17.74
C THR A 451 31.84 -18.82 -17.67
#